data_AF-H6R5L0-F1
#
_entry.id   AF-H6R5L0-F1
#
_cell.length_a   1.000
_cell.length_b   1.000
_cell.length_c   1.000
_cell.angle_alpha   90.00
_cell.angle_beta   90.00
_cell.angle_gamma   90.00
#
_symmetry.space_group_name_H-M   'P 1'
#
loop_
_entity.id
_entity.type
_entity.pdbx_description
1 polymer ?
#
loop_
_entity_poly.entity_id
_entity_poly.type
_entity_poly.pdbx_seq_one_letter_code
_entity_poly.pdbx_strand_id
1 'polypeptide(L)'
;MAARRRRDNAVIAVLAVLAVLGGGHAIFSFLFSKPVPDTSGQEAVTIVGRAQLAGTFAQEFVVTYLSSNDSQKERLAEFVADSSRMRLPKTGRQVTDSAVVFVRRTDVQGSLDIWTVTVSVRLGGSGNTAGARHFYRVAVSLTEGRLRALGLPAAVTPPGLGLDLATTYKTTCPADAPVSTVASGFLAAFLTGSGDITRYIAQGSGITALAPPPYTKADVVSVNADDSSCGKSGSKIRVLASVTPSAAGAEAAALEYPLTMINNGGQWQVQTMDQVPAFVEPFAVIAEGSKDQAAGPTTSAPPSTAAIPPATHK
;
A
#
# COMPACT_ATOMS: atom_id res chain seq x y z
N MET A 1 -22.19 -42.87 68.75
CA MET A 1 -21.27 -42.61 67.61
C MET A 1 -21.92 -42.69 66.21
N ALA A 2 -23.14 -43.25 66.05
CA ALA A 2 -23.77 -43.40 64.72
C ALA A 2 -24.33 -42.10 64.08
N ALA A 3 -24.62 -41.07 64.88
CA ALA A 3 -25.22 -39.82 64.38
C ALA A 3 -24.24 -38.87 63.66
N ARG A 4 -22.93 -38.93 63.98
CA ARG A 4 -21.92 -38.10 63.30
C ARG A 4 -21.64 -38.57 61.87
N ARG A 5 -21.50 -39.88 61.65
CA ARG A 5 -21.28 -40.47 60.31
C ARG A 5 -22.38 -40.13 59.30
N ARG A 6 -23.65 -40.02 59.74
CA ARG A 6 -24.75 -39.67 58.84
C ARG A 6 -24.69 -38.21 58.38
N ARG A 7 -24.18 -37.30 59.22
CA ARG A 7 -24.01 -35.89 58.86
C ARG A 7 -22.86 -35.71 57.88
N ASP A 8 -21.75 -36.41 58.09
CA ASP A 8 -20.59 -36.33 57.20
C ASP A 8 -20.93 -36.87 55.79
N ASN A 9 -21.66 -37.99 55.71
CA ASN A 9 -22.11 -38.54 54.42
C ASN A 9 -23.09 -37.61 53.68
N ALA A 10 -23.95 -36.89 54.41
CA ALA A 10 -24.88 -35.93 53.80
C ALA A 10 -24.14 -34.68 53.26
N VAL A 11 -23.14 -34.18 53.98
CA VAL A 11 -22.30 -33.06 53.54
C VAL A 11 -21.51 -33.43 52.29
N ILE A 12 -20.92 -34.63 52.24
CA ILE A 12 -20.20 -35.13 51.07
C ILE A 12 -21.13 -35.26 49.85
N ALA A 13 -22.36 -35.76 50.05
CA ALA A 13 -23.34 -35.87 48.97
C ALA A 13 -23.76 -34.50 48.41
N VAL A 14 -23.97 -33.49 49.27
CA VAL A 14 -24.32 -32.13 48.83
C VAL A 14 -23.16 -31.47 48.07
N LEU A 15 -21.92 -31.65 48.53
CA LEU A 15 -20.74 -31.13 47.85
C LEU A 15 -20.51 -31.80 46.48
N ALA A 16 -20.77 -33.11 46.37
CA ALA A 16 -20.68 -33.82 45.10
C ALA A 16 -21.71 -33.33 44.07
N VAL A 17 -22.95 -33.06 44.51
CA VAL A 17 -24.01 -32.53 43.64
C VAL A 17 -23.69 -31.11 43.17
N LEU A 18 -23.18 -30.24 44.05
CA LEU A 18 -22.76 -28.88 43.70
C LEU A 18 -21.56 -28.88 42.74
N ALA A 19 -20.61 -29.81 42.90
CA ALA A 19 -19.48 -29.96 41.99
C ALA A 19 -19.91 -30.40 40.57
N VAL A 20 -20.91 -31.29 40.46
CA VAL A 20 -21.46 -31.71 39.16
C VAL A 20 -22.28 -30.59 38.51
N LEU A 21 -23.04 -29.82 39.28
CA LEU A 21 -23.79 -28.67 38.76
C LEU A 21 -22.87 -27.53 38.32
N GLY A 22 -21.82 -27.22 39.09
CA GLY A 22 -20.83 -26.19 38.75
C GLY A 22 -19.92 -26.59 37.59
N GLY A 23 -19.38 -27.81 37.62
CA GLY A 23 -18.51 -28.34 36.55
C GLY A 23 -19.26 -28.63 35.26
N GLY A 24 -20.51 -29.12 35.36
CA GLY A 24 -21.39 -29.37 34.21
C GLY A 24 -21.76 -28.08 33.47
N HIS A 25 -22.00 -26.98 34.18
CA HIS A 25 -22.29 -25.69 33.54
C HIS A 25 -21.09 -25.13 32.77
N ALA A 26 -19.88 -25.29 33.31
CA ALA A 26 -18.65 -24.86 32.63
C ALA A 26 -18.41 -25.66 31.33
N ILE A 27 -18.53 -26.98 31.38
CA ILE A 27 -18.35 -27.84 30.20
C ILE A 27 -19.46 -27.63 29.17
N PHE A 28 -20.71 -27.44 29.61
CA PHE A 28 -21.82 -27.11 28.72
C PHE A 28 -21.63 -25.74 28.06
N SER A 29 -21.17 -24.73 28.81
CA SER A 29 -20.86 -23.42 28.24
C SER A 29 -19.73 -23.50 27.21
N PHE A 30 -18.72 -24.33 27.40
CA PHE A 30 -17.62 -24.47 26.46
C PHE A 30 -18.02 -25.23 25.18
N LEU A 31 -18.85 -26.27 25.30
CA LEU A 31 -19.29 -27.07 24.15
C LEU A 31 -20.43 -26.44 23.35
N PHE A 32 -21.22 -25.54 23.95
CA PHE A 32 -22.39 -24.93 23.32
C PHE A 32 -22.32 -23.41 23.15
N SER A 33 -21.24 -22.74 23.59
CA SER A 33 -20.99 -21.35 23.21
C SER A 33 -20.57 -21.31 21.74
N LYS A 34 -21.47 -20.86 20.88
CA LYS A 34 -21.13 -20.50 19.49
C LYS A 34 -19.99 -19.48 19.54
N PRO A 35 -18.93 -19.63 18.72
CA PRO A 35 -17.92 -18.60 18.57
C PRO A 35 -18.61 -17.25 18.33
N VAL A 36 -18.27 -16.23 19.10
CA VAL A 36 -18.77 -14.87 18.86
C VAL A 36 -18.41 -14.52 17.42
N PRO A 37 -19.36 -14.07 16.58
CA PRO A 37 -19.05 -13.66 15.22
C PRO A 37 -17.90 -12.64 15.23
N ASP A 38 -16.95 -12.80 14.32
CA ASP A 38 -15.87 -11.81 14.15
C ASP A 38 -16.46 -10.51 13.57
N THR A 39 -16.93 -9.65 14.46
CA THR A 39 -17.47 -8.33 14.12
C THR A 39 -16.40 -7.41 13.55
N SER A 40 -15.12 -7.63 13.88
CA SER A 40 -14.02 -6.77 13.48
C SER A 40 -13.72 -6.88 11.98
N GLY A 41 -13.75 -8.11 11.43
CA GLY A 41 -13.62 -8.34 10.00
C GLY A 41 -14.79 -7.76 9.18
N GLN A 42 -16.02 -7.90 9.70
CA GLN A 42 -17.24 -7.36 9.06
C GLN A 42 -17.22 -5.83 9.01
N GLU A 43 -16.76 -5.18 10.09
CA GLU A 43 -16.64 -3.73 10.15
C GLU A 43 -15.56 -3.22 9.19
N ALA A 44 -14.40 -3.89 9.13
CA ALA A 44 -13.32 -3.53 8.20
C ALA A 44 -13.77 -3.61 6.73
N VAL A 45 -14.46 -4.69 6.34
CA VAL A 45 -15.02 -4.84 4.98
C VAL A 45 -16.03 -3.72 4.67
N THR A 46 -16.88 -3.38 5.64
CA THR A 46 -17.84 -2.29 5.49
C THR A 46 -17.15 -0.95 5.30
N ILE A 47 -16.12 -0.65 6.09
CA ILE A 47 -15.34 0.60 5.98
C ILE A 47 -14.67 0.69 4.60
N VAL A 48 -14.09 -0.39 4.09
CA VAL A 48 -13.49 -0.44 2.74
C VAL A 48 -14.54 -0.18 1.67
N GLY A 49 -15.70 -0.82 1.76
CA GLY A 49 -16.81 -0.58 0.82
C GLY A 49 -17.28 0.88 0.83
N ARG A 50 -17.43 1.48 2.01
CA ARG A 50 -17.82 2.89 2.17
C ARG A 50 -16.74 3.86 1.66
N ALA A 51 -15.47 3.53 1.86
CA ALA A 51 -14.35 4.29 1.33
C ALA A 51 -14.35 4.31 -0.21
N GLN A 52 -14.61 3.16 -0.84
CA GLN A 52 -14.72 3.06 -2.30
C GLN A 52 -15.88 3.90 -2.84
N LEU A 53 -17.06 3.82 -2.19
CA LEU A 53 -18.22 4.63 -2.57
C LEU A 53 -17.93 6.13 -2.49
N ALA A 54 -17.37 6.60 -1.37
CA ALA A 54 -16.99 8.00 -1.20
C ALA A 54 -15.92 8.44 -2.22
N GLY A 55 -14.95 7.55 -2.49
CA GLY A 55 -13.89 7.75 -3.47
C GLY A 55 -14.40 7.98 -4.88
N THR A 56 -15.21 7.04 -5.40
CA THR A 56 -15.81 7.12 -6.73
C THR A 56 -16.68 8.36 -6.88
N PHE A 57 -17.54 8.64 -5.90
CA PHE A 57 -18.38 9.85 -5.91
C PHE A 57 -17.57 11.15 -5.97
N ALA A 58 -16.52 11.26 -5.15
CA ALA A 58 -15.65 12.44 -5.16
C ALA A 58 -14.92 12.59 -6.50
N GLN A 59 -14.48 11.49 -7.12
CA GLN A 59 -13.84 11.50 -8.43
C GLN A 59 -14.80 12.04 -9.51
N GLU A 60 -16.02 11.51 -9.57
CA GLU A 60 -17.06 11.97 -10.50
C GLU A 60 -17.42 13.43 -10.28
N PHE A 61 -17.55 13.86 -9.02
CA PHE A 61 -17.83 15.25 -8.68
C PHE A 61 -16.72 16.18 -9.16
N VAL A 62 -15.44 15.86 -8.92
CA VAL A 62 -14.30 16.69 -9.34
C VAL A 62 -14.21 16.78 -10.87
N VAL A 63 -14.35 15.65 -11.58
CA VAL A 63 -14.34 15.63 -13.04
C VAL A 63 -15.49 16.46 -13.61
N THR A 64 -16.69 16.30 -13.07
CA THR A 64 -17.88 17.06 -13.51
C THR A 64 -17.74 18.54 -13.20
N TYR A 65 -17.28 18.89 -11.99
CA TYR A 65 -17.07 20.27 -11.56
C TYR A 65 -16.09 21.02 -12.46
N LEU A 66 -14.96 20.41 -12.82
CA LEU A 66 -13.90 21.05 -13.60
C LEU A 66 -14.18 21.07 -15.11
N SER A 67 -14.99 20.13 -15.60
CA SER A 67 -15.41 20.06 -17.01
C SER A 67 -16.69 20.86 -17.30
N SER A 68 -17.48 21.20 -16.28
CA SER A 68 -18.71 21.98 -16.44
C SER A 68 -18.43 23.45 -16.73
N ASN A 69 -19.32 24.06 -17.50
CA ASN A 69 -19.34 25.51 -17.76
C ASN A 69 -20.57 26.17 -17.12
N ASP A 70 -20.69 27.49 -17.25
CA ASP A 70 -21.74 28.30 -16.62
C ASP A 70 -23.19 27.89 -16.98
N SER A 71 -23.42 27.24 -18.13
CA SER A 71 -24.76 26.74 -18.53
C SER A 71 -25.04 25.31 -18.08
N GLN A 72 -24.15 24.69 -17.32
CA GLN A 72 -24.24 23.30 -16.87
C GLN A 72 -24.30 23.17 -15.34
N LYS A 73 -24.67 24.24 -14.63
CA LYS A 73 -24.72 24.27 -13.15
C LYS A 73 -25.69 23.25 -12.57
N GLU A 74 -26.77 22.95 -13.28
CA GLU A 74 -27.79 22.00 -12.87
C GLU A 74 -27.20 20.58 -12.72
N ARG A 75 -26.15 20.25 -13.49
CA ARG A 75 -25.45 18.95 -13.36
C ARG A 75 -24.79 18.80 -12.00
N LEU A 76 -24.39 19.88 -11.36
CA LEU A 76 -23.76 19.82 -10.03
C LEU A 76 -24.77 19.64 -8.90
N ALA A 77 -26.06 19.79 -9.17
CA ALA A 77 -27.10 19.61 -8.17
C ALA A 77 -27.23 18.14 -7.71
N GLU A 78 -26.70 17.16 -8.45
CA GLU A 78 -26.64 15.77 -8.00
C GLU A 78 -25.51 15.51 -6.99
N PHE A 79 -24.49 16.38 -6.96
CA PHE A 79 -23.35 16.25 -6.06
C PHE A 79 -23.41 17.14 -4.82
N VAL A 80 -23.82 18.42 -4.94
CA VAL A 80 -23.76 19.41 -3.85
C VAL A 80 -25.03 20.21 -3.69
N ALA A 81 -25.44 20.47 -2.43
CA ALA A 81 -26.73 21.08 -2.06
C ALA A 81 -26.98 22.46 -2.69
N ASP A 82 -25.98 23.33 -2.74
CA ASP A 82 -26.12 24.69 -3.28
C ASP A 82 -25.24 24.89 -4.51
N SER A 83 -25.72 24.43 -5.67
CA SER A 83 -25.05 24.68 -6.95
C SER A 83 -25.36 26.04 -7.56
N SER A 84 -26.42 26.69 -7.10
CA SER A 84 -26.93 27.94 -7.66
C SER A 84 -26.03 29.15 -7.37
N ARG A 85 -25.32 29.15 -6.24
CA ARG A 85 -24.38 30.22 -5.86
C ARG A 85 -22.99 30.09 -6.49
N MET A 86 -22.76 29.05 -7.29
CA MET A 86 -21.45 28.81 -7.91
C MET A 86 -21.23 29.67 -9.15
N ARG A 87 -20.00 30.18 -9.28
CA ARG A 87 -19.50 30.79 -10.52
C ARG A 87 -18.64 29.77 -11.24
N LEU A 88 -19.16 29.20 -12.32
CA LEU A 88 -18.40 28.33 -13.20
C LEU A 88 -17.73 29.15 -14.31
N PRO A 89 -16.62 28.67 -14.88
CA PRO A 89 -16.00 29.34 -16.02
C PRO A 89 -16.92 29.31 -17.25
N LYS A 90 -16.70 30.25 -18.17
CA LYS A 90 -17.43 30.30 -19.45
C LYS A 90 -17.14 29.08 -20.32
N THR A 91 -15.96 28.50 -20.19
CA THR A 91 -15.53 27.27 -20.88
C THR A 91 -15.09 26.24 -19.86
N GLY A 92 -15.61 25.03 -19.97
CA GLY A 92 -15.17 23.88 -19.19
C GLY A 92 -13.75 23.47 -19.60
N ARG A 93 -12.99 22.91 -18.67
CA ARG A 93 -11.64 22.39 -18.97
C ARG A 93 -11.72 20.93 -19.38
N GLN A 94 -10.81 20.50 -20.25
CA GLN A 94 -10.58 19.08 -20.49
C GLN A 94 -9.94 18.47 -19.25
N VAL A 95 -10.55 17.43 -18.69
CA VAL A 95 -10.09 16.71 -17.51
C VAL A 95 -9.81 15.27 -17.94
N THR A 96 -8.58 14.80 -17.73
CA THR A 96 -8.16 13.44 -18.06
C THR A 96 -7.39 12.83 -16.89
N ASP A 97 -7.15 11.52 -16.94
CA ASP A 97 -6.28 10.82 -15.98
C ASP A 97 -6.66 11.11 -14.50
N SER A 98 -7.96 10.93 -14.19
CA SER A 98 -8.50 11.11 -12.84
C SER A 98 -8.26 9.89 -11.97
N ALA A 99 -7.76 10.08 -10.77
CA ALA A 99 -7.57 9.01 -9.80
C ALA A 99 -7.76 9.52 -8.36
N VAL A 100 -8.43 8.72 -7.53
CA VAL A 100 -8.47 8.92 -6.08
C VAL A 100 -7.10 8.58 -5.49
N VAL A 101 -6.47 9.53 -4.80
CA VAL A 101 -5.11 9.35 -4.23
C VAL A 101 -5.11 9.27 -2.71
N PHE A 102 -6.21 9.63 -2.06
CA PHE A 102 -6.35 9.55 -0.60
C PHE A 102 -7.83 9.47 -0.22
N VAL A 103 -8.17 8.59 0.71
CA VAL A 103 -9.51 8.48 1.31
C VAL A 103 -9.34 8.24 2.80
N ARG A 104 -10.07 9.01 3.62
CA ARG A 104 -10.10 8.83 5.08
C ARG A 104 -11.49 9.12 5.62
N ARG A 105 -11.95 8.28 6.55
CA ARG A 105 -13.12 8.58 7.39
C ARG A 105 -12.70 9.62 8.43
N THR A 106 -13.29 10.79 8.36
CA THR A 106 -12.92 11.95 9.18
C THR A 106 -13.80 12.06 10.42
N ASP A 107 -15.10 11.77 10.31
CA ASP A 107 -16.04 11.79 11.43
C ASP A 107 -17.17 10.78 11.24
N VAL A 108 -17.82 10.41 12.34
CA VAL A 108 -18.95 9.48 12.41
C VAL A 108 -19.97 9.97 13.43
N GLN A 109 -21.20 10.20 12.98
CA GLN A 109 -22.31 10.62 13.83
C GLN A 109 -23.53 9.75 13.55
N GLY A 110 -23.74 8.71 14.37
CA GLY A 110 -24.82 7.75 14.17
C GLY A 110 -24.66 7.01 12.82
N SER A 111 -25.61 7.22 11.90
CA SER A 111 -25.59 6.64 10.55
C SER A 111 -24.89 7.52 9.50
N LEU A 112 -24.42 8.71 9.89
CA LEU A 112 -23.70 9.65 9.02
C LEU A 112 -22.19 9.45 9.15
N ASP A 113 -21.54 9.16 8.03
CA ASP A 113 -20.10 9.17 7.90
C ASP A 113 -19.65 10.39 7.11
N ILE A 114 -18.60 11.05 7.59
CA ILE A 114 -17.93 12.12 6.86
C ILE A 114 -16.58 11.59 6.38
N TRP A 115 -16.38 11.65 5.08
CA TRP A 115 -15.16 11.22 4.40
C TRP A 115 -14.43 12.42 3.82
N THR A 116 -13.11 12.38 3.90
CA THR A 116 -12.22 13.29 3.18
C THR A 116 -11.54 12.52 2.07
N VAL A 117 -11.74 12.97 0.83
CA VAL A 117 -11.20 12.35 -0.36
C VAL A 117 -10.33 13.35 -1.10
N THR A 118 -9.14 12.95 -1.52
CA THR A 118 -8.30 13.73 -2.44
C THR A 118 -8.26 13.03 -3.79
N VAL A 119 -8.61 13.76 -4.84
CA VAL A 119 -8.63 13.31 -6.23
C VAL A 119 -7.54 14.05 -6.99
N SER A 120 -6.75 13.30 -7.75
CA SER A 120 -5.81 13.85 -8.71
C SER A 120 -6.42 13.85 -10.11
N VAL A 121 -6.16 14.88 -10.90
CA VAL A 121 -6.60 15.00 -12.30
C VAL A 121 -5.51 15.66 -13.13
N ARG A 122 -5.43 15.34 -14.43
CA ARG A 122 -4.70 16.15 -15.40
C ARG A 122 -5.65 17.09 -16.11
N LEU A 123 -5.28 18.35 -16.16
CA LEU A 123 -6.05 19.37 -16.87
C LEU A 123 -5.40 19.63 -18.21
N GLY A 124 -6.13 19.45 -19.31
CA GLY A 124 -5.62 19.67 -20.66
C GLY A 124 -5.11 21.10 -20.84
N GLY A 125 -3.93 21.23 -21.46
CA GLY A 125 -3.44 22.50 -22.00
C GLY A 125 -4.08 22.80 -23.35
N SER A 126 -3.89 24.01 -23.87
CA SER A 126 -4.15 24.28 -25.29
C SER A 126 -3.12 23.52 -26.13
N GLY A 127 -3.57 22.51 -26.88
CA GLY A 127 -2.71 21.59 -27.64
C GLY A 127 -2.57 20.21 -26.97
N ASN A 128 -2.12 19.21 -27.74
CA ASN A 128 -2.06 17.79 -27.35
C ASN A 128 -1.03 17.45 -26.24
N THR A 129 -0.62 18.44 -25.44
CA THR A 129 0.33 18.27 -24.33
C THR A 129 -0.44 17.88 -23.07
N ALA A 130 -0.07 16.76 -22.46
CA ALA A 130 -0.60 16.38 -21.16
C ALA A 130 -0.27 17.47 -20.13
N GLY A 131 -1.29 18.14 -19.60
CA GLY A 131 -1.08 19.22 -18.64
C GLY A 131 -0.69 18.72 -17.25
N ALA A 132 -0.33 19.67 -16.38
CA ALA A 132 0.10 19.39 -15.02
C ALA A 132 -0.99 18.64 -14.23
N ARG A 133 -0.55 17.77 -13.32
CA ARG A 133 -1.45 17.07 -12.39
C ARG A 133 -1.83 18.01 -11.24
N HIS A 134 -3.12 18.13 -11.00
CA HIS A 134 -3.70 18.93 -9.94
C HIS A 134 -4.44 18.04 -8.94
N PHE A 135 -4.53 18.48 -7.70
CA PHE A 135 -5.13 17.72 -6.60
C PHE A 135 -6.27 18.54 -5.99
N TYR A 136 -7.40 17.88 -5.79
CA TYR A 136 -8.61 18.49 -5.24
C TYR A 136 -9.13 17.65 -4.09
N ARG A 137 -9.43 18.29 -2.97
CA ARG A 137 -10.01 17.66 -1.79
C ARG A 137 -11.49 17.93 -1.71
N VAL A 138 -12.27 16.89 -1.44
CA VAL A 138 -13.72 16.92 -1.28
C VAL A 138 -14.09 16.29 0.06
N ALA A 139 -14.99 16.96 0.79
CA ALA A 139 -15.65 16.37 1.94
C ALA A 139 -16.98 15.75 1.48
N VAL A 140 -17.17 14.47 1.79
CA VAL A 140 -18.33 13.67 1.35
C VAL A 140 -19.06 13.14 2.57
N SER A 141 -20.36 13.42 2.68
CA SER A 141 -21.23 12.70 3.61
C SER A 141 -21.77 11.43 2.97
N LEU A 142 -21.83 10.37 3.77
CA LEU A 142 -22.44 9.10 3.41
C LEU A 142 -23.41 8.70 4.52
N THR A 143 -24.68 8.53 4.16
CA THR A 143 -25.74 8.06 5.07
C THR A 143 -26.58 7.02 4.35
N GLU A 144 -26.62 5.78 4.86
CA GLU A 144 -27.43 4.69 4.28
C GLU A 144 -27.21 4.50 2.76
N GLY A 145 -25.98 4.65 2.29
CA GLY A 145 -25.62 4.53 0.87
C GLY A 145 -25.88 5.81 0.03
N ARG A 146 -26.44 6.87 0.63
CA ARG A 146 -26.66 8.16 -0.03
C ARG A 146 -25.45 9.06 0.17
N LEU A 147 -24.94 9.61 -0.92
CA LEU A 147 -23.73 10.42 -0.94
C LEU A 147 -24.06 11.88 -1.23
N ARG A 148 -23.37 12.80 -0.55
CA ARG A 148 -23.44 14.23 -0.84
C ARG A 148 -22.10 14.91 -0.58
N ALA A 149 -21.68 15.81 -1.46
CA ALA A 149 -20.57 16.69 -1.18
C ALA A 149 -21.01 17.76 -0.16
N LEU A 150 -20.20 17.94 0.88
CA LEU A 150 -20.42 18.95 1.93
C LEU A 150 -19.94 20.35 1.51
N GLY A 151 -19.25 20.45 0.36
CA GLY A 151 -18.74 21.70 -0.18
C GLY A 151 -18.09 21.50 -1.54
N LEU A 152 -17.54 22.59 -2.09
CA LEU A 152 -16.85 22.56 -3.38
C LEU A 152 -15.47 21.91 -3.27
N PRO A 153 -14.92 21.38 -4.38
CA PRO A 153 -13.56 20.86 -4.38
C PRO A 153 -12.56 21.96 -4.05
N ALA A 154 -11.73 21.74 -3.04
CA ALA A 154 -10.65 22.64 -2.66
C ALA A 154 -9.34 22.19 -3.32
N ALA A 155 -8.64 23.08 -4.04
CA ALA A 155 -7.32 22.77 -4.55
C ALA A 155 -6.33 22.56 -3.39
N VAL A 156 -5.54 21.49 -3.44
CA VAL A 156 -4.55 21.12 -2.43
C VAL A 156 -3.20 20.80 -3.06
N THR A 157 -2.15 20.78 -2.25
CA THR A 157 -0.81 20.36 -2.68
C THR A 157 -0.78 18.85 -2.99
N PRO A 158 0.10 18.39 -3.90
CA PRO A 158 0.35 16.97 -4.08
C PRO A 158 0.84 16.31 -2.78
N PRO A 159 0.68 14.98 -2.63
CA PRO A 159 1.39 14.22 -1.60
C PRO A 159 2.91 14.49 -1.70
N GLY A 160 3.58 14.60 -0.55
CA GLY A 160 5.02 14.73 -0.49
C GLY A 160 5.74 13.49 -1.04
N LEU A 161 7.01 13.66 -1.42
CA LEU A 161 7.86 12.54 -1.82
C LEU A 161 8.16 11.65 -0.59
N GLY A 162 8.30 10.35 -0.84
CA GLY A 162 8.74 9.39 0.17
C GLY A 162 10.23 9.53 0.47
N LEU A 163 10.70 8.80 1.49
CA LEU A 163 12.11 8.73 1.85
C LEU A 163 12.85 7.75 0.94
N ASP A 164 14.07 8.09 0.55
CA ASP A 164 14.98 7.17 -0.13
C ASP A 164 15.66 6.25 0.90
N LEU A 165 15.45 4.94 0.77
CA LEU A 165 15.98 3.95 1.69
C LEU A 165 17.28 3.31 1.16
N ALA A 166 18.27 3.18 2.02
CA ALA A 166 19.54 2.55 1.68
C ALA A 166 19.36 1.04 1.47
N THR A 167 19.85 0.54 0.33
CA THR A 167 19.84 -0.88 0.01
C THR A 167 21.11 -1.58 0.50
N THR A 168 21.04 -2.91 0.65
CA THR A 168 22.21 -3.71 1.04
C THR A 168 23.17 -3.99 -0.13
N TYR A 169 22.77 -3.72 -1.38
CA TYR A 169 23.48 -4.11 -2.60
C TYR A 169 24.66 -3.18 -2.90
N LYS A 170 25.73 -3.28 -2.12
CA LYS A 170 26.86 -2.34 -2.15
C LYS A 170 27.97 -2.73 -3.14
N THR A 171 27.95 -3.96 -3.65
CA THR A 171 29.03 -4.45 -4.53
C THR A 171 28.54 -4.69 -5.94
N THR A 172 29.09 -3.97 -6.91
CA THR A 172 28.86 -4.29 -8.33
C THR A 172 29.69 -5.51 -8.73
N CYS A 173 29.02 -6.55 -9.21
CA CYS A 173 29.67 -7.78 -9.63
C CYS A 173 30.12 -7.73 -11.09
N PRO A 174 31.33 -8.25 -11.41
CA PRO A 174 31.78 -8.42 -12.78
C PRO A 174 30.80 -9.28 -13.61
N ALA A 175 30.74 -9.05 -14.92
CA ALA A 175 29.82 -9.77 -15.81
C ALA A 175 30.10 -11.29 -15.88
N ASP A 176 31.36 -11.69 -15.70
CA ASP A 176 31.83 -13.08 -15.67
C ASP A 176 31.71 -13.74 -14.29
N ALA A 177 31.26 -13.01 -13.27
CA ALA A 177 31.04 -13.58 -11.94
C ALA A 177 29.93 -14.66 -12.01
N PRO A 178 30.02 -15.73 -11.19
CA PRO A 178 29.04 -16.82 -11.22
C PRO A 178 27.58 -16.35 -11.09
N VAL A 179 27.32 -15.44 -10.14
CA VAL A 179 25.96 -14.89 -9.92
C VAL A 179 25.49 -14.00 -11.07
N SER A 180 26.39 -13.26 -11.71
CA SER A 180 26.06 -12.40 -12.85
C SER A 180 25.69 -13.23 -14.08
N THR A 181 26.39 -14.34 -14.30
CA THR A 181 26.09 -15.28 -15.39
C THR A 181 24.72 -15.92 -15.19
N VAL A 182 24.41 -16.36 -13.96
CA VAL A 182 23.10 -16.94 -13.63
C VAL A 182 21.99 -15.89 -13.72
N ALA A 183 22.19 -14.68 -13.19
CA ALA A 183 21.23 -13.58 -13.30
C ALA A 183 20.88 -13.28 -14.77
N SER A 184 21.91 -13.19 -15.63
CA SER A 184 21.76 -12.85 -17.04
C SER A 184 21.01 -13.93 -17.80
N GLY A 185 21.40 -15.18 -17.63
CA GLY A 185 20.71 -16.30 -18.25
C GLY A 185 19.27 -16.47 -17.76
N PHE A 186 19.05 -16.31 -16.45
CA PHE A 186 17.73 -16.34 -15.84
C PHE A 186 16.82 -15.27 -16.42
N LEU A 187 17.24 -13.99 -16.41
CA LEU A 187 16.42 -12.87 -16.87
C LEU A 187 16.17 -12.94 -18.39
N ALA A 188 17.14 -13.38 -19.17
CA ALA A 188 16.94 -13.65 -20.59
C ALA A 188 15.84 -14.69 -20.81
N ALA A 189 15.91 -15.84 -20.14
CA ALA A 189 14.91 -16.89 -20.27
C ALA A 189 13.54 -16.49 -19.71
N PHE A 190 13.52 -15.80 -18.57
CA PHE A 190 12.31 -15.35 -17.88
C PHE A 190 11.53 -14.32 -18.71
N LEU A 191 12.19 -13.29 -19.22
CA LEU A 191 11.55 -12.17 -19.90
C LEU A 191 11.16 -12.45 -21.36
N THR A 192 11.95 -13.28 -22.04
CA THR A 192 11.74 -13.58 -23.47
C THR A 192 11.01 -14.90 -23.70
N GLY A 193 10.84 -15.71 -22.66
CA GLY A 193 10.31 -17.08 -22.79
C GLY A 193 11.20 -17.99 -23.63
N SER A 194 12.43 -17.56 -23.97
CA SER A 194 13.34 -18.31 -24.83
C SER A 194 14.36 -19.12 -24.02
N GLY A 195 14.64 -20.34 -24.49
CA GLY A 195 15.53 -21.26 -23.80
C GLY A 195 14.93 -21.92 -22.57
N ASP A 196 15.77 -22.62 -21.82
CA ASP A 196 15.36 -23.35 -20.63
C ASP A 196 15.62 -22.50 -19.39
N ILE A 197 14.56 -22.08 -18.68
CA ILE A 197 14.66 -21.36 -17.41
C ILE A 197 15.04 -22.28 -16.24
N THR A 198 14.76 -23.58 -16.35
CA THR A 198 14.92 -24.55 -15.25
C THR A 198 16.38 -24.71 -14.83
N ARG A 199 17.33 -24.47 -15.75
CA ARG A 199 18.78 -24.48 -15.47
C ARG A 199 19.24 -23.36 -14.53
N TYR A 200 18.47 -22.29 -14.40
CA TYR A 200 18.85 -21.11 -13.62
C TYR A 200 18.08 -20.98 -12.30
N ILE A 201 17.07 -21.82 -12.06
CA ILE A 201 16.23 -21.72 -10.87
C ILE A 201 16.47 -22.91 -9.94
N ALA A 202 16.31 -22.67 -8.65
CA ALA A 202 16.35 -23.72 -7.65
C ALA A 202 15.11 -24.61 -7.78
N GLN A 203 15.28 -25.89 -7.43
CA GLN A 203 14.15 -26.81 -7.36
C GLN A 203 13.10 -26.28 -6.37
N GLY A 204 11.83 -26.29 -6.77
CA GLY A 204 10.73 -25.82 -5.94
C GLY A 204 10.59 -24.29 -5.85
N SER A 205 11.33 -23.52 -6.65
CA SER A 205 11.16 -22.05 -6.72
C SER A 205 9.78 -21.61 -7.22
N GLY A 206 9.11 -22.46 -8.01
CA GLY A 206 7.82 -22.14 -8.64
C GLY A 206 7.90 -21.08 -9.74
N ILE A 207 9.11 -20.64 -10.11
CA ILE A 207 9.31 -19.60 -11.10
C ILE A 207 9.16 -20.19 -12.51
N THR A 208 8.30 -19.58 -13.31
CA THR A 208 8.11 -19.89 -14.73
C THR A 208 8.40 -18.67 -15.57
N ALA A 209 8.85 -18.86 -16.81
CA ALA A 209 9.00 -17.75 -17.76
C ALA A 209 7.66 -17.07 -18.06
N LEU A 210 7.72 -15.80 -18.48
CA LEU A 210 6.52 -15.04 -18.86
C LEU A 210 5.86 -15.64 -20.10
N ALA A 211 4.54 -15.82 -20.03
CA ALA A 211 3.73 -16.36 -21.12
C ALA A 211 2.42 -15.55 -21.27
N PRO A 212 2.18 -14.90 -22.43
CA PRO A 212 3.10 -14.74 -23.57
C PRO A 212 4.32 -13.86 -23.22
N PRO A 213 5.47 -14.05 -23.88
CA PRO A 213 6.67 -13.26 -23.59
C PRO A 213 6.50 -11.81 -24.10
N PRO A 214 6.62 -10.79 -23.24
CA PRO A 214 6.46 -9.39 -23.64
C PRO A 214 7.68 -8.81 -24.37
N TYR A 215 8.84 -9.47 -24.29
CA TYR A 215 10.11 -9.00 -24.85
C TYR A 215 10.75 -10.02 -25.79
N THR A 216 11.51 -9.53 -26.75
CA THR A 216 12.27 -10.35 -27.71
C THR A 216 13.74 -10.53 -27.30
N LYS A 217 14.27 -9.62 -26.47
CA LYS A 217 15.63 -9.66 -25.95
C LYS A 217 15.68 -9.04 -24.56
N ALA A 218 16.62 -9.48 -23.73
CA ALA A 218 16.89 -8.89 -22.42
C ALA A 218 18.39 -8.88 -22.16
N ASP A 219 18.99 -7.69 -22.17
CA ASP A 219 20.42 -7.49 -21.92
C ASP A 219 20.62 -7.00 -20.47
N VAL A 220 21.27 -7.83 -19.63
CA VAL A 220 21.57 -7.44 -18.25
C VAL A 220 22.71 -6.43 -18.25
N VAL A 221 22.46 -5.30 -17.60
CA VAL A 221 23.35 -4.14 -17.58
C VAL A 221 24.25 -4.17 -16.35
N SER A 222 23.70 -4.54 -15.19
CA SER A 222 24.45 -4.59 -13.94
C SER A 222 23.85 -5.58 -12.96
N VAL A 223 24.71 -6.12 -12.08
CA VAL A 223 24.32 -6.99 -10.97
C VAL A 223 25.03 -6.47 -9.73
N ASN A 224 24.25 -5.97 -8.76
CA ASN A 224 24.77 -5.49 -7.48
C ASN A 224 24.43 -6.48 -6.38
N ALA A 225 25.42 -6.94 -5.63
CA ALA A 225 25.27 -7.95 -4.59
C ALA A 225 25.35 -7.36 -3.18
N ASP A 226 24.72 -8.06 -2.24
CA ASP A 226 24.79 -7.78 -0.80
C ASP A 226 26.09 -8.26 -0.14
N ASP A 227 26.86 -9.07 -0.87
CA ASP A 227 28.19 -9.54 -0.50
C ASP A 227 29.22 -9.31 -1.61
N SER A 228 30.48 -9.13 -1.20
CA SER A 228 31.61 -8.84 -2.08
C SER A 228 32.17 -10.05 -2.83
N SER A 229 31.81 -11.29 -2.45
CA SER A 229 32.31 -12.49 -3.15
C SER A 229 31.77 -12.62 -4.57
N CYS A 230 30.63 -11.98 -4.87
CA CYS A 230 29.91 -12.12 -6.14
C CYS A 230 29.71 -13.59 -6.53
N GLY A 231 29.42 -14.44 -5.53
CA GLY A 231 29.20 -15.87 -5.72
C GLY A 231 30.46 -16.68 -6.00
N LYS A 232 31.67 -16.12 -5.83
CA LYS A 232 32.91 -16.93 -5.81
C LYS A 232 32.97 -17.84 -4.58
N SER A 233 32.25 -17.48 -3.53
CA SER A 233 32.08 -18.27 -2.31
C SER A 233 30.68 -18.05 -1.74
N GLY A 234 30.33 -18.82 -0.72
CA GLY A 234 29.03 -18.73 -0.05
C GLY A 234 27.98 -19.69 -0.59
N SER A 235 26.92 -19.87 0.19
CA SER A 235 25.79 -20.76 -0.11
C SER A 235 24.51 -20.00 -0.46
N LYS A 236 24.46 -18.69 -0.17
CA LYS A 236 23.33 -17.80 -0.42
C LYS A 236 23.85 -16.39 -0.67
N ILE A 237 23.20 -15.67 -1.58
CA ILE A 237 23.51 -14.27 -1.89
C ILE A 237 22.25 -13.57 -2.37
N ARG A 238 22.12 -12.27 -2.09
CA ARG A 238 21.06 -11.44 -2.68
C ARG A 238 21.69 -10.49 -3.68
N VAL A 239 21.08 -10.40 -4.85
CA VAL A 239 21.52 -9.48 -5.90
C VAL A 239 20.36 -8.63 -6.39
N LEU A 240 20.65 -7.40 -6.80
CA LEU A 240 19.77 -6.54 -7.57
C LEU A 240 20.31 -6.49 -8.99
N ALA A 241 19.60 -7.12 -9.92
CA ALA A 241 19.97 -7.18 -11.32
C ALA A 241 19.16 -6.16 -12.12
N SER A 242 19.84 -5.26 -12.84
CA SER A 242 19.22 -4.29 -13.73
C SER A 242 19.34 -4.76 -15.19
N VAL A 243 18.24 -4.74 -15.93
CA VAL A 243 18.14 -5.26 -17.29
C VAL A 243 17.45 -4.24 -18.20
N THR A 244 17.96 -4.08 -19.42
CA THR A 244 17.31 -3.28 -20.46
C THR A 244 16.75 -4.24 -21.51
N PRO A 245 15.44 -4.56 -21.46
CA PRO A 245 14.85 -5.42 -22.47
C PRO A 245 14.52 -4.64 -23.74
N SER A 246 14.27 -5.38 -24.83
CA SER A 246 13.74 -4.81 -26.07
C SER A 246 12.57 -5.63 -26.60
N ALA A 247 11.62 -4.93 -27.22
CA ALA A 247 10.45 -5.50 -27.86
C ALA A 247 10.26 -4.84 -29.22
N ALA A 248 9.88 -5.63 -30.24
CA ALA A 248 9.68 -5.15 -31.61
C ALA A 248 10.86 -4.32 -32.17
N GLY A 249 12.09 -4.64 -31.76
CA GLY A 249 13.31 -3.96 -32.22
C GLY A 249 13.62 -2.63 -31.53
N ALA A 250 12.85 -2.22 -30.53
CA ALA A 250 13.09 -1.01 -29.73
C ALA A 250 13.41 -1.35 -28.27
N GLU A 251 14.34 -0.62 -27.68
CA GLU A 251 14.60 -0.70 -26.24
C GLU A 251 13.37 -0.27 -25.44
N ALA A 252 13.10 -1.01 -24.37
CA ALA A 252 12.08 -0.69 -23.39
C ALA A 252 12.74 -0.08 -22.14
N ALA A 253 11.90 0.42 -21.22
CA ALA A 253 12.37 0.91 -19.93
C ALA A 253 13.18 -0.16 -19.18
N ALA A 254 14.25 0.27 -18.54
CA ALA A 254 15.05 -0.61 -17.69
C ALA A 254 14.18 -1.19 -16.56
N LEU A 255 14.43 -2.45 -16.23
CA LEU A 255 13.76 -3.19 -15.17
C LEU A 255 14.79 -3.62 -14.12
N GLU A 256 14.35 -3.73 -12.87
CA GLU A 256 15.19 -4.20 -11.77
C GLU A 256 14.56 -5.43 -11.11
N TYR A 257 15.41 -6.40 -10.79
CA TYR A 257 15.01 -7.67 -10.22
C TYR A 257 15.86 -7.96 -8.97
N PRO A 258 15.29 -7.82 -7.76
CA PRO A 258 15.91 -8.34 -6.56
C PRO A 258 15.76 -9.86 -6.54
N LEU A 259 16.89 -10.56 -6.55
CA LEU A 259 16.96 -12.02 -6.63
C LEU A 259 17.69 -12.55 -5.41
N THR A 260 17.10 -13.55 -4.77
CA THR A 260 17.83 -14.40 -3.81
C THR A 260 18.31 -15.65 -4.54
N MET A 261 19.61 -15.88 -4.51
CA MET A 261 20.24 -17.04 -5.13
C MET A 261 20.85 -17.95 -4.07
N ILE A 262 20.87 -19.25 -4.36
CA ILE A 262 21.52 -20.28 -3.55
C ILE A 262 22.54 -21.04 -4.39
N ASN A 263 23.61 -21.49 -3.73
CA ASN A 263 24.61 -22.35 -4.36
C ASN A 263 24.32 -23.80 -3.98
N ASN A 264 23.97 -24.63 -4.96
CA ASN A 264 23.73 -26.05 -4.77
C ASN A 264 24.82 -26.85 -5.50
N GLY A 265 25.77 -27.39 -4.74
CA GLY A 265 26.83 -28.25 -5.30
C GLY A 265 27.78 -27.53 -6.27
N GLY A 266 28.02 -26.22 -6.08
CA GLY A 266 28.91 -25.41 -6.93
C GLY A 266 28.19 -24.69 -8.07
N GLN A 267 26.87 -24.85 -8.20
CA GLN A 267 26.06 -24.15 -9.19
C GLN A 267 25.12 -23.17 -8.50
N TRP A 268 25.17 -21.90 -8.92
CA TRP A 268 24.24 -20.88 -8.46
C TRP A 268 22.90 -21.03 -9.16
N GLN A 269 21.83 -20.85 -8.39
CA GLN A 269 20.46 -20.93 -8.87
C GLN A 269 19.61 -19.87 -8.17
N VAL A 270 18.68 -19.27 -8.92
CA VAL A 270 17.70 -18.32 -8.41
C VAL A 270 16.65 -19.08 -7.60
N GLN A 271 16.58 -18.76 -6.30
CA GLN A 271 15.60 -19.36 -5.41
C GLN A 271 14.29 -18.55 -5.41
N THR A 272 14.39 -17.23 -5.30
CA THR A 272 13.24 -16.32 -5.28
C THR A 272 13.52 -15.04 -6.05
N MET A 273 12.43 -14.47 -6.57
CA MET A 273 12.38 -13.10 -7.05
C MET A 273 11.63 -12.29 -5.98
N ASP A 274 12.39 -11.49 -5.24
CA ASP A 274 11.91 -10.85 -4.03
C ASP A 274 10.90 -9.73 -4.38
N GLN A 275 9.88 -9.56 -3.56
CA GLN A 275 8.84 -8.54 -3.84
C GLN A 275 9.31 -7.12 -3.50
N VAL A 276 10.32 -7.02 -2.64
CA VAL A 276 10.97 -5.77 -2.25
C VAL A 276 12.48 -5.98 -2.25
N PRO A 277 13.28 -4.97 -2.65
CA PRO A 277 14.71 -5.01 -2.50
C PRO A 277 15.11 -5.16 -1.02
N ALA A 278 16.28 -5.74 -0.76
CA ALA A 278 16.81 -5.81 0.58
C ALA A 278 17.39 -4.45 1.03
N PHE A 279 16.93 -3.98 2.19
CA PHE A 279 17.36 -2.73 2.81
C PHE A 279 18.39 -2.97 3.92
N VAL A 280 19.13 -1.92 4.25
CA VAL A 280 19.96 -1.92 5.47
C VAL A 280 19.04 -1.93 6.69
N GLU A 281 19.32 -2.81 7.65
CA GLU A 281 18.61 -2.88 8.93
C GLU A 281 19.47 -2.30 10.07
N PRO A 282 18.91 -1.47 10.97
CA PRO A 282 17.58 -0.85 10.85
C PRO A 282 17.51 0.08 9.63
N PHE A 283 16.29 0.37 9.15
CA PHE A 283 16.10 1.20 7.95
C PHE A 283 16.90 2.49 8.03
N ALA A 284 17.82 2.65 7.08
CA ALA A 284 18.65 3.85 6.95
C ALA A 284 18.12 4.69 5.79
N VAL A 285 17.83 5.96 6.07
CA VAL A 285 17.45 6.95 5.05
C VAL A 285 18.72 7.45 4.39
N ILE A 286 18.75 7.46 3.06
CA ILE A 286 19.79 8.13 2.30
C ILE A 286 19.58 9.62 2.52
N ALA A 287 20.50 10.28 3.22
CA ALA A 287 20.41 11.72 3.44
C ALA A 287 20.29 12.42 2.08
N GLU A 288 19.24 13.23 1.91
CA GLU A 288 19.03 14.01 0.69
C GLU A 288 20.26 14.89 0.46
N GLY A 289 21.03 14.56 -0.58
CA GLY A 289 22.02 15.48 -1.11
C GLY A 289 21.29 16.71 -1.61
N SER A 290 21.40 17.80 -0.85
CA SER A 290 20.98 19.18 -1.15
C SER A 290 20.69 19.44 -2.64
N LYS A 291 19.41 19.39 -3.02
CA LYS A 291 18.92 20.04 -4.24
C LYS A 291 18.23 21.33 -3.82
N ASP A 292 18.96 22.42 -4.06
CA ASP A 292 18.64 23.83 -3.90
C ASP A 292 17.19 24.17 -3.55
N GLN A 293 17.03 24.45 -2.26
CA GLN A 293 16.03 25.32 -1.70
C GLN A 293 16.19 26.71 -2.34
N ALA A 294 15.24 27.12 -3.18
CA ALA A 294 15.14 28.49 -3.64
C ALA A 294 15.04 29.40 -2.41
N ALA A 295 16.07 30.23 -2.21
CA ALA A 295 16.22 31.13 -1.09
C ALA A 295 15.07 32.15 -1.03
N GLY A 296 14.27 32.08 0.03
CA GLY A 296 13.53 33.22 0.58
C GLY A 296 14.12 33.55 1.96
N PRO A 297 14.29 34.82 2.34
CA PRO A 297 15.02 35.16 3.56
C PRO A 297 14.26 34.71 4.81
N THR A 298 14.88 33.82 5.58
CA THR A 298 14.44 33.41 6.92
C THR A 298 14.67 34.54 7.91
N THR A 299 13.58 35.11 8.44
CA THR A 299 13.60 35.80 9.73
C THR A 299 13.63 34.74 10.84
N SER A 300 14.71 34.77 11.62
CA SER A 300 14.91 34.00 12.85
C SER A 300 13.85 34.35 13.91
N ALA A 301 13.27 33.34 14.55
CA ALA A 301 12.64 33.45 15.86
C ALA A 301 12.93 32.16 16.69
N PRO A 302 13.36 32.27 17.96
CA PRO A 302 13.85 31.15 18.78
C PRO A 302 12.73 30.28 19.40
N PRO A 303 13.06 29.08 19.91
CA PRO A 303 12.06 28.10 20.34
C PRO A 303 11.51 28.44 21.73
N SER A 304 10.20 28.28 21.92
CA SER A 304 9.59 28.27 23.25
C SER A 304 8.95 26.91 23.51
N THR A 305 9.63 26.11 24.33
CA THR A 305 9.03 24.98 25.05
C THR A 305 8.67 25.51 26.44
N ALA A 306 7.39 25.57 26.78
CA ALA A 306 6.96 25.74 28.17
C ALA A 306 5.61 25.05 28.38
N ALA A 307 5.63 24.11 29.32
CA ALA A 307 4.53 23.24 29.70
C ALA A 307 3.35 24.00 30.35
N ILE A 308 2.14 23.47 30.14
CA ILE A 308 0.90 23.92 30.79
C ILE A 308 0.72 23.09 32.09
N PRO A 309 0.73 23.69 33.30
CA PRO A 309 0.23 23.02 34.49
C PRO A 309 -1.31 23.19 34.64
N PRO A 310 -1.98 22.25 35.34
CA PRO A 310 -3.43 22.10 35.29
C PRO A 310 -4.20 23.14 36.13
N ALA A 311 -5.49 23.29 35.80
CA ALA A 311 -6.42 24.21 36.43
C ALA A 311 -6.74 23.85 37.90
N THR A 312 -6.74 24.86 38.77
CA THR A 312 -7.38 24.80 40.08
C THR A 312 -8.31 26.00 40.26
N HIS A 313 -9.57 25.69 40.57
CA HIS A 313 -10.64 26.62 40.91
C HIS A 313 -10.40 27.33 42.25
N LYS A 314 -10.76 28.62 42.32
CA LYS A 314 -11.65 29.19 43.35
C LYS A 314 -12.22 30.51 42.87
#